data_AF-A0A7X3AR58-F1
#
_entry.id   AF-A0A7X3AR58-F1
#
_cell.length_a   1.000
_cell.length_b   1.000
_cell.length_c   1.000
_cell.angle_alpha   90.00
_cell.angle_beta   90.00
_cell.angle_gamma   90.00
#
_symmetry.space_group_name_H-M   'P 1'
#
loop_
_entity.id
_entity.type
_entity.pdbx_description
1 polymer ?
#
loop_
_entity_poly.entity_id
_entity_poly.type
_entity_poly.pdbx_seq_one_letter_code
_entity_poly.pdbx_strand_id
1 'polypeptide(L)'
;MPTVTATAETIQDKAAGKFVCDFVSRLPTTDSGQPFQLYEWQRDAIMDFYGTMEDDLDTGERLRKYWYLYLEIPKKNGKSELAAALGLYHLFADGELNAEVYVCAADKENASIVYNAAVFMLTTAPWTAKMVARGELKIIESRKRIEYRQRVRTGNGGHKWIVVGVMAVLSAEAYSKHGYKPSCVIFDELHAQPNRDLWDVMTAGAGSGRKQPVWIVLTTAGDDPDRTSIGWEIHQKAVAIRDARQLCRILDNGGDPRQVLSLRHVDAEDLPQAEADLLAQDMPNWLPILYGLTAMYGDDPDDLAAVDIWDEKLWFLCNPSLGKHLSLRNIRLESMEARRSEAGEKLFRWLRLNQWISVKAVSWISLTLYDKTQWGPSKRAERTAWLEQLKGKLCYGGVDLSTRLKGLGAAALHLASRRHGGGGGAAGPCTLSGLGPGRVSAAV
;
A
#
# COMPACT_ATOMS: atom_id res chain seq x y z
N MET A 1 -39.31 6.32 -24.40
CA MET A 1 -39.31 5.36 -23.28
C MET A 1 -37.90 5.39 -22.70
N PRO A 2 -37.66 5.99 -21.53
CA PRO A 2 -36.36 5.85 -20.88
C PRO A 2 -36.26 4.40 -20.41
N THR A 3 -35.30 3.67 -20.93
CA THR A 3 -34.96 2.32 -20.49
C THR A 3 -34.51 2.46 -19.04
N VAL A 4 -35.34 2.04 -18.09
CA VAL A 4 -34.92 1.85 -16.70
C VAL A 4 -33.91 0.71 -16.75
N THR A 5 -32.63 1.05 -16.82
CA THR A 5 -31.55 0.11 -16.52
C THR A 5 -31.78 -0.37 -15.10
N ALA A 6 -32.21 -1.63 -14.96
CA ALA A 6 -32.33 -2.28 -13.66
C ALA A 6 -30.95 -2.21 -12.98
N THR A 7 -30.85 -1.41 -11.91
CA THR A 7 -29.67 -1.40 -11.05
C THR A 7 -29.73 -2.65 -10.19
N ALA A 8 -28.68 -3.47 -10.23
CA ALA A 8 -28.62 -4.65 -9.38
C ALA A 8 -28.70 -4.23 -7.89
N GLU A 9 -29.53 -4.93 -7.12
CA GLU A 9 -29.80 -4.57 -5.73
C GLU A 9 -28.61 -5.00 -4.86
N THR A 10 -27.95 -4.04 -4.21
CA THR A 10 -26.88 -4.35 -3.25
C THR A 10 -27.50 -4.71 -1.90
N ILE A 11 -27.16 -5.88 -1.37
CA ILE A 11 -27.73 -6.44 -0.14
C ILE A 11 -26.61 -6.82 0.83
N GLN A 12 -26.87 -6.64 2.13
CA GLN A 12 -25.98 -7.07 3.20
C GLN A 12 -26.34 -8.47 3.70
N ASP A 13 -25.62 -9.48 3.25
CA ASP A 13 -25.65 -10.85 3.79
C ASP A 13 -24.65 -11.01 4.93
N LYS A 14 -25.14 -10.75 6.15
CA LYS A 14 -24.34 -10.92 7.37
C LYS A 14 -23.88 -12.37 7.59
N ALA A 15 -24.61 -13.37 7.08
CA ALA A 15 -24.24 -14.77 7.27
C ALA A 15 -23.01 -15.13 6.41
N ALA A 16 -22.94 -14.63 5.18
CA ALA A 16 -21.78 -14.81 4.30
C ALA A 16 -20.50 -14.23 4.93
N GLY A 17 -20.52 -12.96 5.34
CA GLY A 17 -19.37 -12.34 6.02
C GLY A 17 -18.99 -13.04 7.34
N LYS A 18 -20.00 -13.44 8.13
CA LYS A 18 -19.77 -14.13 9.41
C LYS A 18 -19.15 -15.51 9.19
N PHE A 19 -19.54 -16.24 8.15
CA PHE A 19 -18.94 -17.54 7.83
C PHE A 19 -17.44 -17.44 7.62
N VAL A 20 -16.99 -16.42 6.89
CA VAL A 20 -15.55 -16.17 6.66
C VAL A 20 -14.85 -15.77 7.96
N CYS A 21 -15.47 -14.89 8.77
CA CYS A 21 -14.93 -14.55 10.10
C CYS A 21 -14.75 -15.78 10.99
N ASP A 22 -15.78 -16.64 11.06
CA ASP A 22 -15.77 -17.87 11.86
C ASP A 22 -14.73 -18.86 11.33
N PHE A 23 -14.54 -18.94 10.01
CA PHE A 23 -13.49 -19.75 9.39
C PHE A 23 -12.11 -19.29 9.83
N VAL A 24 -11.82 -17.99 9.68
CA VAL A 24 -10.52 -17.41 10.06
C VAL A 24 -10.26 -17.64 11.55
N SER A 25 -11.26 -17.42 12.41
CA SER A 25 -11.14 -17.64 13.85
C SER A 25 -10.98 -19.10 14.29
N ARG A 26 -11.08 -20.08 13.38
CA ARG A 26 -10.76 -21.50 13.65
C ARG A 26 -9.33 -21.88 13.28
N LEU A 27 -8.58 -20.97 12.66
CA LEU A 27 -7.16 -21.15 12.35
C LEU A 27 -6.32 -20.55 13.48
N PRO A 28 -5.13 -21.08 13.77
CA PRO A 28 -4.25 -20.50 14.79
C PRO A 28 -3.35 -19.38 14.23
N THR A 29 -2.92 -18.44 15.07
CA THR A 29 -1.91 -17.45 14.69
C THR A 29 -0.49 -17.97 14.93
N THR A 30 0.48 -17.49 14.16
CA THR A 30 1.87 -17.99 14.23
C THR A 30 2.60 -17.60 15.49
N ASP A 31 2.22 -16.47 16.09
CA ASP A 31 2.82 -15.92 17.30
C ASP A 31 2.36 -16.61 18.59
N SER A 32 1.10 -17.02 18.64
CA SER A 32 0.46 -17.56 19.86
C SER A 32 0.14 -19.05 19.78
N GLY A 33 -0.02 -19.60 18.58
CA GLY A 33 -0.59 -20.94 18.35
C GLY A 33 -2.06 -21.07 18.77
N GLN A 34 -2.70 -19.99 19.22
CA GLN A 34 -4.09 -19.96 19.64
C GLN A 34 -5.00 -19.54 18.47
N PRO A 35 -6.32 -19.84 18.54
CA PRO A 35 -7.27 -19.45 17.51
C PRO A 35 -7.23 -17.94 17.20
N PHE A 36 -7.34 -17.60 15.92
CA PHE A 36 -7.20 -16.25 15.39
C PHE A 36 -8.31 -15.34 15.92
N GLN A 37 -7.94 -14.44 16.82
CA GLN A 37 -8.84 -13.40 17.30
C GLN A 37 -8.80 -12.21 16.34
N LEU A 38 -9.81 -12.11 15.48
CA LEU A 38 -9.95 -10.99 14.56
C LEU A 38 -10.10 -9.68 15.33
N TYR A 39 -9.28 -8.69 14.98
CA TYR A 39 -9.49 -7.31 15.38
C TYR A 39 -10.73 -6.73 14.71
N GLU A 40 -11.27 -5.66 15.30
CA GLU A 40 -12.49 -5.00 14.82
C GLU A 40 -12.39 -4.64 13.34
N TRP A 41 -11.33 -3.94 12.94
CA TRP A 41 -11.12 -3.60 11.53
C TRP A 41 -11.00 -4.82 10.59
N GLN A 42 -10.41 -5.93 11.07
CA GLN A 42 -10.26 -7.15 10.27
C GLN A 42 -11.61 -7.82 10.07
N ARG A 43 -12.42 -7.86 11.13
CA ARG A 43 -13.80 -8.34 11.10
C ARG A 43 -14.62 -7.47 10.14
N ASP A 44 -14.57 -6.16 10.28
CA ASP A 44 -15.34 -5.24 9.44
C ASP A 44 -14.94 -5.36 7.98
N ALA A 45 -13.64 -5.42 7.67
CA ALA A 45 -13.15 -5.65 6.31
C ALA A 45 -13.67 -6.97 5.72
N ILE A 46 -13.67 -8.07 6.49
CA ILE A 46 -14.22 -9.36 6.05
C ILE A 46 -15.74 -9.29 5.86
N MET A 47 -16.45 -8.68 6.82
CA MET A 47 -17.90 -8.55 6.79
C MET A 47 -18.35 -7.73 5.59
N ASP A 48 -17.69 -6.60 5.32
CA ASP A 48 -18.00 -5.75 4.18
C ASP A 48 -17.64 -6.43 2.86
N PHE A 49 -16.46 -7.06 2.77
CA PHE A 49 -16.02 -7.67 1.52
C PHE A 49 -16.85 -8.90 1.13
N TYR A 50 -17.08 -9.82 2.07
CA TYR A 50 -17.76 -11.09 1.80
C TYR A 50 -19.26 -11.06 2.09
N GLY A 51 -19.75 -10.06 2.82
CA GLY A 51 -21.17 -9.90 3.15
C GLY A 51 -21.91 -8.92 2.24
N THR A 52 -21.21 -8.08 1.47
CA THR A 52 -21.86 -7.22 0.48
C THR A 52 -22.10 -8.01 -0.80
N MET A 53 -23.37 -8.31 -1.07
CA MET A 53 -23.82 -9.14 -2.19
C MET A 53 -24.59 -8.31 -3.21
N GLU A 54 -24.62 -8.78 -4.45
CA GLU A 54 -25.36 -8.20 -5.57
C GLU A 54 -25.90 -9.35 -6.43
N ASP A 55 -27.11 -9.16 -6.96
CA ASP A 55 -27.70 -10.16 -7.86
C ASP A 55 -27.12 -9.99 -9.27
N ASP A 56 -26.53 -11.07 -9.79
CA ASP A 56 -26.00 -11.10 -11.15
C ASP A 56 -27.17 -10.99 -12.15
N LEU A 57 -27.15 -9.97 -13.00
CA LEU A 57 -28.28 -9.70 -13.89
C LEU A 57 -28.47 -10.76 -14.98
N ASP A 58 -27.41 -11.48 -15.34
CA ASP A 58 -27.43 -12.49 -16.40
C ASP A 58 -27.93 -13.85 -15.88
N THR A 59 -27.49 -14.26 -14.69
CA THR A 59 -27.79 -15.56 -14.10
C THR A 59 -28.85 -15.53 -13.00
N GLY A 60 -29.11 -14.36 -12.41
CA GLY A 60 -29.93 -14.20 -11.20
C GLY A 60 -29.30 -14.80 -9.95
N GLU A 61 -28.05 -15.27 -10.02
CA GLU A 61 -27.31 -15.79 -8.86
C GLU A 61 -26.92 -14.63 -7.94
N ARG A 62 -27.05 -14.83 -6.63
CA ARG A 62 -26.55 -13.88 -5.64
C ARG A 62 -25.05 -14.02 -5.50
N LEU A 63 -24.29 -13.01 -5.91
CA LEU A 63 -22.83 -13.03 -5.91
C LEU A 63 -22.24 -11.96 -5.00
N ARG A 64 -20.98 -12.14 -4.60
CA ARG A 64 -20.23 -11.11 -3.87
C ARG A 64 -20.00 -9.91 -4.80
N LYS A 65 -20.35 -8.71 -4.32
CA LYS A 65 -20.20 -7.46 -5.08
C LYS A 65 -18.72 -7.16 -5.39
N TYR A 66 -17.87 -7.31 -4.39
CA TYR A 66 -16.47 -6.90 -4.48
C TYR A 66 -15.57 -8.03 -4.98
N TRP A 67 -14.67 -7.68 -5.89
CA TRP A 67 -13.61 -8.55 -6.39
C TRP A 67 -12.25 -8.12 -5.84
N TYR A 68 -12.03 -6.82 -5.66
CA TYR A 68 -10.79 -6.27 -5.13
C TYR A 68 -10.96 -5.82 -3.69
N LEU A 69 -10.26 -6.45 -2.76
CA LEU A 69 -10.09 -5.98 -1.39
C LEU A 69 -8.74 -5.27 -1.29
N TYR A 70 -8.74 -3.95 -1.21
CA TYR A 70 -7.51 -3.17 -1.07
C TYR A 70 -7.34 -2.72 0.38
N LEU A 71 -6.29 -3.21 1.04
CA LEU A 71 -5.96 -2.89 2.43
C LEU A 71 -4.61 -2.17 2.49
N GLU A 72 -4.64 -0.85 2.66
CA GLU A 72 -3.46 -0.04 2.89
C GLU A 72 -3.36 0.32 4.37
N ILE A 73 -2.45 -0.36 5.09
CA ILE A 73 -2.41 -0.30 6.56
C ILE A 73 -0.94 -0.31 7.01
N PRO A 74 -0.53 0.46 8.04
CA PRO A 74 0.86 0.48 8.50
C PRO A 74 1.41 -0.88 8.93
N LYS A 75 2.75 -0.95 9.10
CA LYS A 75 3.44 -2.20 9.45
C LYS A 75 3.04 -2.70 10.83
N LYS A 76 3.12 -4.02 11.00
CA LYS A 76 2.76 -4.74 12.24
C LYS A 76 1.28 -4.59 12.63
N ASN A 77 0.35 -4.59 11.67
CA ASN A 77 -1.10 -4.66 11.97
C ASN A 77 -1.72 -6.07 11.77
N GLY A 78 -0.92 -7.08 11.40
CA GLY A 78 -1.41 -8.46 11.21
C GLY A 78 -1.90 -8.78 9.79
N LYS A 79 -1.46 -8.00 8.78
CA LYS A 79 -1.86 -8.17 7.37
C LYS A 79 -1.50 -9.55 6.80
N SER A 80 -0.24 -9.96 6.91
CA SER A 80 0.24 -11.20 6.27
C SER A 80 -0.37 -12.48 6.88
N GLU A 81 -0.67 -12.48 8.19
CA GLU A 81 -1.41 -13.59 8.83
C GLU A 81 -2.86 -13.65 8.34
N LEU A 82 -3.55 -12.51 8.25
CA LEU A 82 -4.89 -12.43 7.67
C LEU A 82 -4.89 -12.93 6.21
N ALA A 83 -3.88 -12.54 5.43
CA ALA A 83 -3.67 -12.99 4.06
C ALA A 83 -3.58 -14.53 3.98
N ALA A 84 -2.82 -15.14 4.88
CA ALA A 84 -2.67 -16.60 4.93
C ALA A 84 -4.01 -17.28 5.22
N ALA A 85 -4.77 -16.77 6.18
CA ALA A 85 -6.07 -17.31 6.54
C ALA A 85 -7.08 -17.19 5.39
N LEU A 86 -7.14 -16.04 4.72
CA LEU A 86 -8.01 -15.82 3.56
C LEU A 86 -7.56 -16.65 2.34
N GLY A 87 -6.26 -16.86 2.15
CA GLY A 87 -5.74 -17.77 1.14
C GLY A 87 -6.17 -19.22 1.35
N LEU A 88 -6.17 -19.69 2.61
CA LEU A 88 -6.70 -21.01 2.95
C LEU A 88 -8.22 -21.11 2.79
N TYR A 89 -8.96 -20.03 3.12
CA TYR A 89 -10.39 -19.94 2.86
C TYR A 89 -10.68 -20.12 1.36
N HIS A 90 -9.99 -19.37 0.50
CA HIS A 90 -10.15 -19.50 -0.96
C HIS A 90 -9.62 -20.82 -1.53
N LEU A 91 -8.75 -21.54 -0.82
CA LEU A 91 -8.23 -22.82 -1.28
C LEU A 91 -9.28 -23.94 -1.20
N PHE A 92 -10.12 -23.95 -0.17
CA PHE A 92 -11.03 -25.08 0.06
C PHE A 92 -12.35 -24.77 0.80
N ALA A 93 -12.65 -23.52 1.14
CA ALA A 93 -13.87 -23.13 1.87
C ALA A 93 -14.79 -22.15 1.12
N ASP A 94 -14.27 -21.43 0.12
CA ASP A 94 -15.02 -20.42 -0.67
C ASP A 94 -16.03 -21.03 -1.67
N GLY A 95 -15.97 -22.33 -1.92
CA GLY A 95 -16.89 -23.03 -2.81
C GLY A 95 -16.52 -23.00 -4.29
N GLU A 96 -15.49 -22.24 -4.68
CA GLU A 96 -14.97 -22.26 -6.06
C GLU A 96 -14.32 -23.60 -6.42
N LEU A 97 -14.69 -24.13 -7.60
CA LEU A 97 -14.18 -25.42 -8.08
C LEU A 97 -12.78 -25.27 -8.66
N ASN A 98 -11.88 -26.22 -8.40
CA ASN A 98 -10.50 -26.18 -8.88
C ASN A 98 -9.81 -24.86 -8.51
N ALA A 99 -9.87 -24.51 -7.22
CA ALA A 99 -9.36 -23.25 -6.72
C ALA A 99 -7.88 -23.05 -7.10
N GLU A 100 -7.54 -21.87 -7.59
CA GLU A 100 -6.18 -21.46 -7.90
C GLU A 100 -5.88 -20.18 -7.12
N VAL A 101 -5.22 -20.35 -5.97
CA VAL A 101 -4.83 -19.28 -5.06
C VAL A 101 -3.35 -18.97 -5.26
N TYR A 102 -3.03 -17.72 -5.59
CA TYR A 102 -1.65 -17.29 -5.78
C TYR A 102 -1.28 -16.17 -4.83
N VAL A 103 -0.18 -16.37 -4.10
CA VAL A 103 0.41 -15.34 -3.24
C VAL A 103 1.56 -14.69 -4.01
N CYS A 104 1.41 -13.40 -4.29
CA CYS A 104 2.32 -12.58 -5.06
C CYS A 104 3.05 -11.60 -4.13
N ALA A 105 4.39 -11.55 -4.23
CA ALA A 105 5.21 -10.51 -3.60
C ALA A 105 6.37 -10.13 -4.52
N ALA A 106 7.12 -9.08 -4.16
CA ALA A 106 8.25 -8.60 -4.95
C ALA A 106 9.36 -9.67 -5.07
N ASP A 107 9.69 -10.30 -3.94
CA ASP A 107 10.65 -11.40 -3.83
C ASP A 107 10.00 -12.64 -3.19
N LYS A 108 10.70 -13.78 -3.30
CA LYS A 108 10.17 -15.07 -2.85
C LYS A 108 10.22 -15.23 -1.33
N GLU A 109 11.15 -14.55 -0.68
CA GLU A 109 11.31 -14.50 0.78
C GLU A 109 10.09 -13.85 1.44
N ASN A 110 9.64 -12.71 0.94
CA ASN A 110 8.45 -12.00 1.41
C ASN A 110 7.19 -12.83 1.19
N ALA A 111 7.01 -13.40 0.00
CA ALA A 111 5.86 -14.29 -0.24
C ALA A 111 5.91 -15.57 0.61
N SER A 112 7.10 -16.01 1.03
CA SER A 112 7.24 -17.15 1.94
C SER A 112 6.67 -16.86 3.33
N ILE A 113 6.54 -15.59 3.76
CA ILE A 113 5.94 -15.24 5.07
C ILE A 113 4.48 -15.71 5.12
N VAL A 114 3.68 -15.33 4.12
CA VAL A 114 2.26 -15.72 4.01
C VAL A 114 2.15 -17.24 3.85
N TYR A 115 2.98 -17.86 3.00
CA TYR A 115 2.98 -19.31 2.82
C TYR A 115 3.31 -20.07 4.11
N ASN A 116 4.35 -19.64 4.83
CA ASN A 116 4.77 -20.31 6.06
C ASN A 116 3.69 -20.15 7.15
N ALA A 117 3.01 -18.99 7.23
CA ALA A 117 1.87 -18.80 8.10
C ALA A 117 0.70 -19.74 7.74
N ALA A 118 0.41 -19.91 6.44
CA ALA A 118 -0.61 -20.85 5.98
C ALA A 118 -0.24 -22.30 6.33
N VAL A 119 1.02 -22.71 6.13
CA VAL A 119 1.51 -24.04 6.53
C VAL A 119 1.35 -24.24 8.04
N PHE A 120 1.74 -23.26 8.85
CA PHE A 120 1.58 -23.32 10.31
C PHE A 120 0.11 -23.49 10.70
N MET A 121 -0.80 -22.71 10.09
CA MET A 121 -2.24 -22.83 10.32
C MET A 121 -2.74 -24.25 10.00
N LEU A 122 -2.33 -24.79 8.86
CA LEU A 122 -2.73 -26.12 8.41
C LEU A 122 -2.23 -27.25 9.31
N THR A 123 -0.98 -27.16 9.79
CA THR A 123 -0.36 -28.22 10.59
C THR A 123 -0.72 -28.14 12.08
N THR A 124 -1.19 -26.98 12.54
CA THR A 124 -1.49 -26.75 13.96
C THR A 124 -2.99 -26.89 14.27
N ALA A 125 -3.90 -26.46 13.39
CA ALA A 125 -5.33 -26.60 13.67
C ALA A 125 -5.75 -28.09 13.59
N PRO A 126 -6.45 -28.65 14.60
CA PRO A 126 -6.71 -30.10 14.65
C PRO A 126 -7.48 -30.66 13.46
N TRP A 127 -8.33 -29.86 12.82
CA TRP A 127 -9.14 -30.30 11.68
C TRP A 127 -8.34 -30.30 10.37
N THR A 128 -7.53 -29.26 10.10
CA THR A 128 -6.64 -29.22 8.94
C THR A 128 -5.46 -30.19 9.08
N ALA A 129 -4.93 -30.37 10.28
CA ALA A 129 -3.85 -31.32 10.53
C ALA A 129 -4.30 -32.76 10.22
N LYS A 130 -5.58 -33.09 10.49
CA LYS A 130 -6.19 -34.36 10.05
C LYS A 130 -6.29 -34.44 8.52
N MET A 131 -6.63 -33.36 7.83
CA MET A 131 -6.66 -33.33 6.35
C MET A 131 -5.26 -33.56 5.77
N VAL A 132 -4.22 -32.96 6.37
CA VAL A 132 -2.81 -33.22 6.01
C VAL A 132 -2.47 -34.70 6.23
N ALA A 133 -2.77 -35.25 7.40
CA ALA A 133 -2.50 -36.64 7.74
C ALA A 133 -3.23 -37.64 6.82
N ARG A 134 -4.42 -37.29 6.32
CA ARG A 134 -5.19 -38.09 5.35
C ARG A 134 -4.70 -37.94 3.91
N GLY A 135 -3.82 -36.98 3.63
CA GLY A 135 -3.33 -36.67 2.30
C GLY A 135 -4.26 -35.79 1.46
N GLU A 136 -5.33 -35.26 2.06
CA GLU A 136 -6.25 -34.30 1.44
C GLU A 136 -5.57 -32.95 1.22
N LEU A 137 -4.66 -32.56 2.13
CA LEU A 137 -3.80 -31.39 1.96
C LEU A 137 -2.35 -31.84 1.83
N LYS A 138 -1.76 -31.67 0.64
CA LYS A 138 -0.33 -31.96 0.43
C LYS A 138 0.47 -30.67 0.39
N ILE A 139 1.41 -30.55 1.33
CA ILE A 139 2.35 -29.44 1.41
C ILE A 139 3.63 -29.84 0.66
N ILE A 140 4.07 -28.99 -0.27
CA ILE A 140 5.26 -29.18 -1.10
C ILE A 140 6.20 -27.98 -0.87
N GLU A 141 7.00 -28.07 0.18
CA GLU A 141 7.82 -26.94 0.66
C GLU A 141 8.84 -26.43 -0.36
N SER A 142 9.46 -27.34 -1.13
CA SER A 142 10.47 -26.99 -2.15
C SER A 142 9.91 -26.06 -3.24
N ARG A 143 8.59 -26.14 -3.49
CA ARG A 143 7.88 -25.30 -4.46
C ARG A 143 6.98 -24.26 -3.81
N LYS A 144 6.97 -24.17 -2.46
CA LYS A 144 6.06 -23.30 -1.70
C LYS A 144 4.62 -23.42 -2.20
N ARG A 145 4.13 -24.66 -2.25
CA ARG A 145 2.83 -25.04 -2.83
C ARG A 145 2.05 -25.94 -1.87
N ILE A 146 0.77 -25.67 -1.70
CA ILE A 146 -0.19 -26.52 -1.00
C ILE A 146 -1.22 -27.01 -2.04
N GLU A 147 -1.47 -28.31 -2.07
CA GLU A 147 -2.48 -28.91 -2.94
C GLU A 147 -3.63 -29.46 -2.11
N TYR A 148 -4.84 -29.00 -2.41
CA TYR A 148 -6.07 -29.61 -1.93
C TYR A 148 -6.48 -30.73 -2.90
N ARG A 149 -6.73 -31.92 -2.35
CA ARG A 149 -6.83 -33.16 -3.09
C ARG A 149 -8.04 -33.96 -2.65
N GLN A 150 -8.68 -34.61 -3.62
CA GLN A 150 -9.81 -35.49 -3.38
C GLN A 150 -9.50 -36.90 -3.89
N ARG A 151 -9.96 -37.91 -3.13
CA ARG A 151 -9.95 -39.31 -3.60
C ARG A 151 -11.16 -39.54 -4.48
N VAL A 152 -10.91 -39.99 -5.71
CA VAL A 152 -11.97 -40.41 -6.64
C VAL A 152 -11.81 -41.90 -6.94
N ARG A 153 -12.95 -42.59 -7.02
CA ARG A 153 -12.99 -44.01 -7.38
C ARG A 153 -12.61 -44.17 -8.85
N THR A 154 -11.75 -45.14 -9.14
CA THR A 154 -11.34 -45.46 -10.51
C THR A 154 -12.21 -46.58 -11.06
N GLY A 155 -12.30 -46.68 -12.39
CA GLY A 155 -13.12 -47.70 -13.08
C GLY A 155 -12.74 -49.14 -12.75
N ASN A 156 -11.51 -49.38 -12.28
CA ASN A 156 -11.02 -50.69 -11.81
C ASN A 156 -11.27 -50.94 -10.31
N GLY A 157 -12.13 -50.14 -9.65
CA GLY A 157 -12.47 -50.31 -8.22
C GLY A 157 -11.45 -49.73 -7.23
N GLY A 158 -10.32 -49.20 -7.70
CA GLY A 158 -9.33 -48.50 -6.89
C GLY A 158 -9.71 -47.05 -6.56
N HIS A 159 -8.75 -46.30 -6.00
CA HIS A 159 -8.87 -44.86 -5.78
C HIS A 159 -7.64 -44.15 -6.34
N LYS A 160 -7.83 -42.95 -6.91
CA LYS A 160 -6.74 -42.03 -7.26
C LYS A 160 -6.96 -40.68 -6.59
N TRP A 161 -5.86 -39.97 -6.34
CA TRP A 161 -5.91 -38.58 -5.93
C TRP A 161 -6.00 -37.68 -7.15
N ILE A 162 -6.91 -36.72 -7.11
CA ILE A 162 -6.96 -35.59 -8.03
C ILE A 162 -6.72 -34.31 -7.25
N VAL A 163 -6.05 -33.33 -7.86
CA VAL A 163 -5.88 -32.00 -7.28
C VAL A 163 -7.12 -31.18 -7.65
N VAL A 164 -7.79 -30.66 -6.63
CA VAL A 164 -9.03 -29.86 -6.73
C VAL A 164 -8.84 -28.44 -6.20
N GLY A 165 -7.63 -28.11 -5.74
CA GLY A 165 -7.25 -26.76 -5.37
C GLY A 165 -5.74 -26.64 -5.20
N VAL A 166 -5.20 -25.46 -5.47
CA VAL A 166 -3.77 -25.14 -5.33
C VAL A 166 -3.63 -23.77 -4.68
N MET A 167 -2.79 -23.69 -3.65
CA MET A 167 -2.23 -22.43 -3.17
C MET A 167 -0.73 -22.43 -3.46
N ALA A 168 -0.21 -21.40 -4.14
CA ALA A 168 1.20 -21.33 -4.50
C ALA A 168 1.75 -19.90 -4.41
N VAL A 169 3.04 -19.81 -4.08
CA VAL A 169 3.78 -18.54 -4.13
C VAL A 169 4.25 -18.26 -5.56
N LEU A 170 4.05 -17.02 -6.01
CA LEU A 170 4.63 -16.44 -7.21
C LEU A 170 5.42 -15.18 -6.82
N SER A 171 6.59 -14.97 -7.41
CA SER A 171 7.39 -13.74 -7.23
C SER A 171 7.66 -13.07 -8.57
N ALA A 172 8.02 -11.79 -8.55
CA ALA A 172 8.38 -11.03 -9.74
C ALA A 172 9.59 -11.63 -10.50
N GLU A 173 10.41 -12.46 -9.86
CA GLU A 173 11.56 -13.12 -10.50
C GLU A 173 11.22 -14.45 -11.16
N ALA A 174 10.18 -15.13 -10.67
CA ALA A 174 9.83 -16.49 -11.06
C ALA A 174 8.49 -16.60 -11.80
N TYR A 175 7.80 -15.48 -12.01
CA TYR A 175 6.53 -15.48 -12.76
C TYR A 175 6.78 -15.60 -14.26
N SER A 176 5.82 -16.22 -14.93
CA SER A 176 5.85 -16.48 -16.36
C SER A 176 4.58 -15.91 -16.99
N LYS A 177 4.57 -15.64 -18.29
CA LYS A 177 3.38 -15.18 -19.01
C LYS A 177 2.38 -16.31 -19.30
N HIS A 178 2.34 -17.36 -18.47
CA HIS A 178 1.39 -18.46 -18.65
C HIS A 178 -0.03 -18.00 -18.33
N GLY A 179 -1.03 -18.63 -18.97
CA GLY A 179 -2.45 -18.31 -18.79
C GLY A 179 -2.98 -18.87 -17.46
N TYR A 180 -2.62 -18.22 -16.36
CA TYR A 180 -3.16 -18.52 -15.03
C TYR A 180 -4.68 -18.27 -15.01
N LYS A 181 -5.42 -19.08 -14.26
CA LYS A 181 -6.87 -18.90 -14.06
C LYS A 181 -7.17 -18.77 -12.55
N PRO A 182 -6.58 -17.77 -11.88
CA PRO A 182 -6.73 -17.58 -10.44
C PRO A 182 -8.20 -17.50 -10.03
N SER A 183 -8.58 -18.24 -8.99
CA SER A 183 -9.79 -17.94 -8.22
C SER A 183 -9.50 -16.86 -7.17
N CYS A 184 -8.27 -16.81 -6.65
CA CYS A 184 -7.84 -15.78 -5.72
C CYS A 184 -6.37 -15.40 -5.96
N VAL A 185 -6.08 -14.10 -5.94
CA VAL A 185 -4.72 -13.55 -5.95
C VAL A 185 -4.54 -12.69 -4.72
N ILE A 186 -3.44 -12.90 -4.02
CA ILE A 186 -3.07 -12.14 -2.83
C ILE A 186 -1.77 -11.43 -3.14
N PHE A 187 -1.81 -10.11 -3.32
CA PHE A 187 -0.61 -9.28 -3.38
C PHE A 187 -0.24 -8.86 -1.95
N ASP A 188 0.93 -9.27 -1.47
CA ASP A 188 1.50 -8.73 -0.22
C ASP A 188 2.58 -7.70 -0.54
N GLU A 189 2.53 -6.57 0.17
CA GLU A 189 3.38 -5.40 -0.03
C GLU A 189 3.44 -4.92 -1.49
N LEU A 190 2.28 -4.57 -2.08
CA LEU A 190 2.20 -4.10 -3.48
C LEU A 190 3.17 -2.94 -3.78
N HIS A 191 3.38 -2.02 -2.83
CA HIS A 191 4.33 -0.91 -2.97
C HIS A 191 5.78 -1.34 -3.22
N ALA A 192 6.15 -2.58 -2.87
CA ALA A 192 7.49 -3.09 -3.05
C ALA A 192 7.69 -3.77 -4.42
N GLN A 193 6.64 -3.93 -5.21
CA GLN A 193 6.75 -4.54 -6.55
C GLN A 193 7.65 -3.69 -7.44
N PRO A 194 8.58 -4.31 -8.18
CA PRO A 194 9.56 -3.57 -8.99
C PRO A 194 8.94 -2.90 -10.21
N ASN A 195 7.84 -3.48 -10.74
CA ASN A 195 7.13 -2.99 -11.90
C ASN A 195 5.70 -3.56 -11.95
N ARG A 196 4.95 -3.19 -13.00
CA ARG A 196 3.56 -3.59 -13.22
C ARG A 196 3.34 -4.99 -13.78
N ASP A 197 4.40 -5.69 -14.21
CA ASP A 197 4.22 -6.87 -15.05
C ASP A 197 3.47 -8.02 -14.32
N LEU A 198 3.85 -8.29 -13.06
CA LEU A 198 3.18 -9.31 -12.25
C LEU A 198 1.73 -8.89 -11.92
N TRP A 199 1.51 -7.60 -11.67
CA TRP A 199 0.17 -7.05 -11.46
C TRP A 199 -0.72 -7.27 -12.67
N ASP A 200 -0.26 -6.88 -13.86
CA ASP A 200 -1.02 -7.00 -15.10
C ASP A 200 -1.33 -8.48 -15.41
N VAL A 201 -0.35 -9.38 -15.29
CA VAL A 201 -0.55 -10.81 -15.56
C VAL A 201 -1.60 -11.43 -14.64
N MET A 202 -1.61 -11.03 -13.36
CA MET A 202 -2.50 -11.63 -12.37
C MET A 202 -3.87 -10.95 -12.29
N THR A 203 -4.05 -9.77 -12.88
CA THR A 203 -5.31 -9.00 -12.82
C THR A 203 -5.99 -8.86 -14.17
N ALA A 204 -5.24 -8.66 -15.27
CA ALA A 204 -5.80 -8.44 -16.59
C ALA A 204 -6.31 -9.76 -17.20
N GLY A 205 -7.62 -10.00 -17.10
CA GLY A 205 -8.28 -11.15 -17.73
C GLY A 205 -7.99 -12.51 -17.07
N ALA A 206 -7.08 -12.58 -16.11
CA ALA A 206 -6.74 -13.81 -15.38
C ALA A 206 -7.97 -14.43 -14.67
N GLY A 207 -8.88 -13.59 -14.18
CA GLY A 207 -10.13 -14.01 -13.54
C GLY A 207 -11.32 -14.21 -14.49
N SER A 208 -11.19 -13.91 -15.80
CA SER A 208 -12.33 -13.84 -16.73
C SER A 208 -13.12 -15.14 -16.91
N GLY A 209 -12.52 -16.28 -16.58
CA GLY A 209 -13.18 -17.60 -16.61
C GLY A 209 -13.75 -18.06 -15.27
N ARG A 210 -13.68 -17.23 -14.22
CA ARG A 210 -14.18 -17.54 -12.87
C ARG A 210 -15.46 -16.77 -12.60
N LYS A 211 -16.36 -17.36 -11.82
CA LYS A 211 -17.61 -16.69 -11.41
C LYS A 211 -17.32 -15.58 -10.40
N GLN A 212 -16.48 -15.86 -9.41
CA GLN A 212 -16.21 -14.92 -8.32
C GLN A 212 -14.69 -14.76 -8.04
N PRO A 213 -13.89 -14.28 -9.00
CA PRO A 213 -12.48 -14.05 -8.76
C PRO A 213 -12.25 -13.02 -7.64
N VAL A 214 -11.19 -13.22 -6.87
CA VAL A 214 -10.78 -12.33 -5.78
C VAL A 214 -9.36 -11.84 -5.96
N TRP A 215 -9.15 -10.56 -5.69
CA TRP A 215 -7.85 -9.92 -5.55
C TRP A 215 -7.76 -9.26 -4.18
N ILE A 216 -6.98 -9.83 -3.28
CA ILE A 216 -6.66 -9.23 -1.99
C ILE A 216 -5.33 -8.51 -2.15
N VAL A 217 -5.33 -7.20 -2.00
CA VAL A 217 -4.17 -6.34 -2.17
C VAL A 217 -3.82 -5.75 -0.82
N LEU A 218 -2.69 -6.18 -0.26
CA LEU A 218 -2.16 -5.73 1.01
C LEU A 218 -0.96 -4.84 0.73
N THR A 219 -0.93 -3.67 1.33
CA THR A 219 0.25 -2.81 1.22
C THR A 219 0.39 -1.90 2.44
N THR A 220 1.61 -1.42 2.66
CA THR A 220 1.84 -0.13 3.32
C THR A 220 2.06 0.95 2.27
N ALA A 221 2.15 2.20 2.71
CA ALA A 221 2.79 3.25 1.94
C ALA A 221 4.21 2.81 1.53
N GLY A 222 4.67 3.23 0.36
CA GLY A 222 6.00 2.93 -0.16
C GLY A 222 7.00 4.08 -0.08
N ASP A 223 8.28 3.77 -0.25
CA ASP A 223 9.35 4.75 -0.56
C ASP A 223 9.32 5.03 -2.06
N ASP A 224 8.36 5.87 -2.47
CA ASP A 224 8.13 6.22 -3.88
C ASP A 224 8.32 7.73 -4.10
N PRO A 225 9.58 8.21 -4.24
CA PRO A 225 9.89 9.62 -4.38
C PRO A 225 9.35 10.24 -5.68
N ASP A 226 9.24 9.44 -6.73
CA ASP A 226 8.84 9.87 -8.08
C ASP A 226 7.37 9.56 -8.38
N ARG A 227 6.67 8.84 -7.48
CA ARG A 227 5.24 8.54 -7.57
C ARG A 227 4.89 7.80 -8.87
N THR A 228 5.79 6.92 -9.31
CA THR A 228 5.65 6.16 -10.56
C THR A 228 5.48 4.66 -10.33
N SER A 229 5.58 4.18 -9.09
CA SER A 229 5.44 2.77 -8.79
C SER A 229 4.00 2.29 -9.02
N ILE A 230 3.86 0.99 -9.30
CA ILE A 230 2.55 0.33 -9.34
C ILE A 230 1.81 0.44 -7.99
N GLY A 231 2.56 0.51 -6.88
CA GLY A 231 1.98 0.76 -5.56
C GLY A 231 1.27 2.11 -5.48
N TRP A 232 1.92 3.16 -5.96
CA TRP A 232 1.36 4.52 -5.97
C TRP A 232 0.18 4.64 -6.95
N GLU A 233 0.28 4.04 -8.13
CA GLU A 233 -0.82 4.00 -9.10
C GLU A 233 -2.10 3.40 -8.48
N ILE A 234 -1.97 2.23 -7.84
CA ILE A 234 -3.11 1.56 -7.21
C ILE A 234 -3.57 2.30 -5.94
N HIS A 235 -2.67 2.96 -5.21
CA HIS A 235 -3.03 3.86 -4.12
C HIS A 235 -3.93 5.00 -4.61
N GLN A 236 -3.54 5.71 -5.66
CA GLN A 236 -4.34 6.80 -6.23
C GLN A 236 -5.73 6.31 -6.66
N LYS A 237 -5.78 5.15 -7.30
CA LYS A 237 -7.05 4.51 -7.66
C LYS A 237 -7.92 4.21 -6.46
N ALA A 238 -7.35 3.63 -5.39
CA ALA A 238 -8.08 3.31 -4.17
C ALA A 238 -8.59 4.58 -3.45
N VAL A 239 -7.78 5.65 -3.42
CA VAL A 239 -8.16 6.96 -2.87
C VAL A 239 -9.31 7.56 -3.67
N ALA A 240 -9.24 7.56 -5.00
CA ALA A 240 -10.29 8.11 -5.86
C ALA A 240 -11.63 7.39 -5.66
N ILE A 241 -11.63 6.06 -5.61
CA ILE A 241 -12.83 5.25 -5.36
C ILE A 241 -13.44 5.58 -3.99
N ARG A 242 -12.61 5.67 -2.94
CA ARG A 242 -13.05 6.03 -1.59
C ARG A 242 -13.67 7.43 -1.59
N ASP A 243 -13.00 8.39 -2.19
CA ASP A 243 -13.39 9.80 -2.20
C ASP A 243 -14.66 10.02 -3.02
N ALA A 244 -14.82 9.34 -4.16
CA ALA A 244 -16.07 9.34 -4.94
C ALA A 244 -17.27 8.87 -4.11
N ARG A 245 -17.11 7.78 -3.35
CA ARG A 245 -18.17 7.26 -2.46
C ARG A 245 -18.42 8.17 -1.25
N GLN A 246 -17.41 8.88 -0.78
CA GLN A 246 -17.58 9.89 0.25
C GLN A 246 -18.36 11.09 -0.29
N LEU A 247 -18.03 11.54 -1.50
CA LEU A 247 -18.73 12.62 -2.20
C LEU A 247 -20.20 12.30 -2.39
N CYS A 248 -20.56 11.10 -2.90
CA CYS A 248 -21.95 10.67 -3.02
C CYS A 248 -22.71 10.85 -1.70
N ARG A 249 -22.16 10.32 -0.60
CA ARG A 249 -22.77 10.41 0.73
C ARG A 249 -22.91 11.85 1.23
N ILE A 250 -21.93 12.71 0.95
CA ILE A 250 -21.99 14.13 1.34
C ILE A 250 -23.10 14.84 0.56
N LEU A 251 -23.15 14.65 -0.76
CA LEU A 251 -24.15 15.25 -1.64
C LEU A 251 -25.58 14.79 -1.29
N ASP A 252 -25.77 13.49 -1.03
CA ASP A 252 -27.06 12.92 -0.61
C ASP A 252 -27.58 13.55 0.70
N ASN A 253 -26.68 14.00 1.57
CA ASN A 253 -26.99 14.66 2.83
C ASN A 253 -26.97 16.20 2.74
N GLY A 254 -26.80 16.77 1.53
CA GLY A 254 -26.73 18.21 1.31
C GLY A 254 -25.49 18.89 1.92
N GLY A 255 -24.41 18.16 2.11
CA GLY A 255 -23.14 18.65 2.65
C GLY A 255 -22.24 19.33 1.63
N ASP A 256 -21.10 19.85 2.10
CA ASP A 256 -20.10 20.54 1.27
C ASP A 256 -19.10 19.55 0.64
N PRO A 257 -18.98 19.48 -0.70
CA PRO A 257 -18.00 18.65 -1.41
C PRO A 257 -16.56 18.83 -0.95
N ARG A 258 -16.18 20.02 -0.44
CA ARG A 258 -14.82 20.31 0.05
C ARG A 258 -14.43 19.53 1.31
N GLN A 259 -15.37 18.82 1.93
CA GLN A 259 -15.07 17.85 2.99
C GLN A 259 -14.32 16.62 2.45
N VAL A 260 -14.39 16.36 1.14
CA VAL A 260 -13.62 15.30 0.47
C VAL A 260 -12.19 15.79 0.23
N LEU A 261 -11.21 14.96 0.62
CA LEU A 261 -9.79 15.33 0.59
C LEU A 261 -9.31 15.78 -0.78
N SER A 262 -9.66 15.05 -1.84
CA SER A 262 -9.32 15.38 -3.22
C SER A 262 -9.97 16.65 -3.78
N LEU A 263 -11.01 17.18 -3.13
CA LEU A 263 -11.74 18.38 -3.58
C LEU A 263 -11.49 19.62 -2.73
N ARG A 264 -10.87 19.46 -1.55
CA ARG A 264 -10.70 20.52 -0.55
C ARG A 264 -10.11 21.81 -1.12
N HIS A 265 -9.08 21.66 -1.96
CA HIS A 265 -8.29 22.76 -2.51
C HIS A 265 -8.62 23.11 -3.97
N VAL A 266 -9.67 22.50 -4.54
CA VAL A 266 -10.11 22.80 -5.92
C VAL A 266 -10.69 24.22 -5.98
N ASP A 267 -10.37 24.99 -7.00
CA ASP A 267 -10.92 26.33 -7.18
C ASP A 267 -12.44 26.28 -7.41
N ALA A 268 -13.17 27.30 -6.94
CA ALA A 268 -14.64 27.30 -7.01
C ALA A 268 -15.18 27.21 -8.45
N GLU A 269 -14.41 27.70 -9.42
CA GLU A 269 -14.75 27.67 -10.85
C GLU A 269 -14.65 26.24 -11.43
N ASP A 270 -13.73 25.43 -10.92
CA ASP A 270 -13.45 24.07 -11.41
C ASP A 270 -14.18 22.98 -10.60
N LEU A 271 -14.72 23.33 -9.42
CA LEU A 271 -15.32 22.38 -8.49
C LEU A 271 -16.42 21.50 -9.13
N PRO A 272 -17.37 22.02 -9.94
CA PRO A 272 -18.40 21.18 -10.56
C PRO A 272 -17.83 20.12 -11.50
N GLN A 273 -16.76 20.44 -12.23
CA GLN A 273 -16.10 19.49 -13.12
C GLN A 273 -15.31 18.46 -12.32
N ALA A 274 -14.59 18.89 -11.28
CA ALA A 274 -13.84 17.99 -10.41
C ALA A 274 -14.76 17.00 -9.67
N GLU A 275 -15.95 17.43 -9.24
CA GLU A 275 -16.98 16.54 -8.68
C GLU A 275 -17.40 15.47 -9.69
N ALA A 276 -17.73 15.86 -10.93
CA ALA A 276 -18.13 14.93 -11.98
C ALA A 276 -17.01 13.92 -12.31
N ASP A 277 -15.77 14.40 -12.43
CA ASP A 277 -14.59 13.57 -12.71
C ASP A 277 -14.28 12.60 -11.57
N LEU A 278 -14.47 13.02 -10.31
CA LEU A 278 -14.28 12.16 -9.15
C LEU A 278 -15.37 11.07 -9.08
N LEU A 279 -16.64 11.43 -9.27
CA LEU A 279 -17.75 10.46 -9.28
C LEU A 279 -17.56 9.40 -10.37
N ALA A 280 -17.01 9.77 -11.53
CA ALA A 280 -16.72 8.86 -12.63
C ALA A 280 -15.60 7.84 -12.31
N GLN A 281 -14.82 8.05 -11.25
CA GLN A 281 -13.73 7.15 -10.84
C GLN A 281 -14.18 6.02 -9.89
N ASP A 282 -15.43 5.98 -9.44
CA ASP A 282 -15.93 4.85 -8.65
C ASP A 282 -15.85 3.55 -9.46
N MET A 283 -15.39 2.49 -8.79
CA MET A 283 -15.35 1.14 -9.35
C MET A 283 -16.13 0.21 -8.43
N PRO A 284 -17.31 -0.27 -8.86
CA PRO A 284 -18.23 -0.97 -7.97
C PRO A 284 -17.68 -2.28 -7.41
N ASN A 285 -16.76 -2.93 -8.12
CA ASN A 285 -16.11 -4.18 -7.72
C ASN A 285 -14.86 -3.99 -6.83
N TRP A 286 -14.54 -2.78 -6.40
CA TRP A 286 -13.43 -2.50 -5.46
C TRP A 286 -13.94 -2.12 -4.07
N LEU A 287 -13.26 -2.63 -3.04
CA LEU A 287 -13.41 -2.21 -1.65
C LEU A 287 -12.06 -1.71 -1.11
N PRO A 288 -11.79 -0.40 -1.21
CA PRO A 288 -10.60 0.20 -0.62
C PRO A 288 -10.81 0.53 0.87
N ILE A 289 -9.88 0.08 1.69
CA ILE A 289 -9.79 0.38 3.13
C ILE A 289 -8.37 0.88 3.40
N LEU A 290 -8.27 2.16 3.75
CA LEU A 290 -7.00 2.83 3.96
C LEU A 290 -6.91 3.36 5.38
N TYR A 291 -5.78 3.06 6.04
CA TYR A 291 -5.40 3.60 7.33
C TYR A 291 -4.06 4.29 7.20
N GLY A 292 -3.98 5.54 7.66
CA GLY A 292 -2.73 6.31 7.55
C GLY A 292 -2.96 7.79 7.51
N LEU A 293 -1.88 8.55 7.60
CA LEU A 293 -1.88 10.00 7.56
C LEU A 293 -2.43 10.48 6.23
N THR A 294 -1.94 9.93 5.12
CA THR A 294 -2.40 10.27 3.77
C THR A 294 -3.87 9.90 3.56
N ALA A 295 -4.32 8.79 4.18
CA ALA A 295 -5.71 8.40 4.11
C ALA A 295 -6.64 9.38 4.85
N MET A 296 -6.21 9.95 5.97
CA MET A 296 -7.06 10.79 6.83
C MET A 296 -6.97 12.28 6.51
N TYR A 297 -5.82 12.75 6.03
CA TYR A 297 -5.54 14.18 5.86
C TYR A 297 -5.18 14.58 4.42
N GLY A 298 -5.02 13.61 3.51
CA GLY A 298 -4.52 13.86 2.16
C GLY A 298 -2.99 13.88 2.10
N ASP A 299 -2.45 14.15 0.93
CA ASP A 299 -1.00 14.21 0.68
C ASP A 299 -0.47 15.64 0.50
N ASP A 300 -1.33 16.65 0.70
CA ASP A 300 -0.94 18.06 0.61
C ASP A 300 0.07 18.43 1.72
N PRO A 301 1.25 18.99 1.36
CA PRO A 301 2.28 19.31 2.34
C PRO A 301 1.84 20.35 3.40
N ASP A 302 0.99 21.30 3.04
CA ASP A 302 0.56 22.37 3.95
C ASP A 302 -0.46 21.82 4.96
N ASP A 303 -1.41 21.00 4.50
CA ASP A 303 -2.34 20.28 5.38
C ASP A 303 -1.59 19.37 6.35
N LEU A 304 -0.60 18.61 5.85
CA LEU A 304 0.20 17.69 6.66
C LEU A 304 1.14 18.40 7.64
N ALA A 305 1.56 19.63 7.36
CA ALA A 305 2.36 20.44 8.27
C ALA A 305 1.56 20.89 9.51
N ALA A 306 0.23 20.99 9.39
CA ALA A 306 -0.65 21.33 10.51
C ALA A 306 -0.96 20.13 11.44
N VAL A 307 -0.63 18.90 11.02
CA VAL A 307 -0.91 17.69 11.80
C VAL A 307 0.19 17.41 12.81
N ASP A 308 -0.16 17.31 14.09
CA ASP A 308 0.76 16.80 15.13
C ASP A 308 0.92 15.28 14.99
N ILE A 309 1.99 14.89 14.29
CA ILE A 309 2.34 13.48 14.08
C ILE A 309 2.68 12.71 15.37
N TRP A 310 2.81 13.40 16.50
CA TRP A 310 3.12 12.79 17.77
C TRP A 310 1.93 12.66 18.71
N ASP A 311 0.73 13.10 18.30
CA ASP A 311 -0.50 12.86 19.06
C ASP A 311 -0.82 11.35 19.05
N GLU A 312 -0.97 10.77 20.24
CA GLU A 312 -1.32 9.36 20.37
C GLU A 312 -2.70 9.06 19.77
N LYS A 313 -3.63 10.02 19.77
CA LYS A 313 -4.94 9.85 19.12
C LYS A 313 -4.77 9.60 17.62
N LEU A 314 -3.88 10.35 16.98
CA LEU A 314 -3.53 10.11 15.58
C LEU A 314 -2.93 8.72 15.38
N TRP A 315 -2.09 8.25 16.31
CA TRP A 315 -1.52 6.91 16.20
C TRP A 315 -2.59 5.82 16.23
N PHE A 316 -3.62 5.96 17.06
CA PHE A 316 -4.78 5.06 17.08
C PHE A 316 -5.57 5.12 15.76
N LEU A 317 -5.75 6.31 15.18
CA LEU A 317 -6.43 6.47 13.89
C LEU A 317 -5.64 5.81 12.74
N CYS A 318 -4.32 5.91 12.73
CA CYS A 318 -3.49 5.30 11.69
C CYS A 318 -3.27 3.79 11.91
N ASN A 319 -3.32 3.30 13.15
CA ASN A 319 -2.98 1.92 13.51
C ASN A 319 -4.19 1.23 14.15
N PRO A 320 -5.05 0.59 13.35
CA PRO A 320 -6.30 0.02 13.88
C PRO A 320 -6.09 -1.20 14.79
N SER A 321 -4.88 -1.78 14.83
CA SER A 321 -4.50 -2.83 15.80
C SER A 321 -3.75 -2.30 17.03
N LEU A 322 -3.60 -0.98 17.20
CA LEU A 322 -2.90 -0.39 18.34
C LEU A 322 -3.62 -0.69 19.66
N GLY A 323 -2.86 -1.08 20.69
CA GLY A 323 -3.38 -1.50 21.98
C GLY A 323 -3.82 -2.98 22.03
N LYS A 324 -3.65 -3.71 20.93
CA LYS A 324 -3.79 -5.17 20.88
C LYS A 324 -2.40 -5.82 20.93
N HIS A 325 -1.91 -6.40 19.84
CA HIS A 325 -0.53 -6.91 19.76
C HIS A 325 0.50 -5.79 19.55
N LEU A 326 0.11 -4.69 18.90
CA LEU A 326 0.95 -3.50 18.78
C LEU A 326 0.85 -2.69 20.07
N SER A 327 1.90 -2.76 20.90
CA SER A 327 1.90 -2.08 22.19
C SER A 327 2.13 -0.58 22.03
N LEU A 328 1.29 0.23 22.70
CA LEU A 328 1.44 1.68 22.75
C LEU A 328 2.80 2.08 23.35
N ARG A 329 3.29 1.33 24.35
CA ARG A 329 4.62 1.55 24.94
C ARG A 329 5.73 1.48 23.88
N ASN A 330 5.65 0.52 22.96
CA ASN A 330 6.66 0.38 21.91
C ASN A 330 6.61 1.56 20.94
N ILE A 331 5.41 2.01 20.53
CA ILE A 331 5.29 3.21 19.67
C ILE A 331 5.82 4.45 20.38
N ARG A 332 5.53 4.65 21.68
CA ARG A 332 6.10 5.76 22.46
C ARG A 332 7.63 5.76 22.42
N LEU A 333 8.26 4.61 22.66
CA LEU A 333 9.72 4.48 22.59
C LEU A 333 10.27 4.77 21.19
N GLU A 334 9.63 4.22 20.15
CA GLU A 334 9.98 4.50 18.76
C GLU A 334 9.84 6.00 18.43
N SER A 335 8.78 6.66 18.94
CA SER A 335 8.55 8.10 18.72
C SER A 335 9.61 8.96 19.41
N MET A 336 10.06 8.58 20.62
CA MET A 336 11.12 9.28 21.34
C MET A 336 12.44 9.22 20.58
N GLU A 337 12.76 8.07 19.97
CA GLU A 337 13.96 7.92 19.15
C GLU A 337 13.82 8.66 17.82
N ALA A 338 12.66 8.57 17.17
CA ALA A 338 12.37 9.24 15.91
C ALA A 338 12.52 10.76 16.00
N ARG A 339 12.11 11.37 17.12
CA ARG A 339 12.25 12.82 17.38
C ARG A 339 13.70 13.31 17.42
N ARG A 340 14.69 12.42 17.54
CA ARG A 340 16.12 12.79 17.63
C ARG A 340 16.75 13.07 16.27
N SER A 341 16.11 12.69 15.17
CA SER A 341 16.66 12.88 13.83
C SER A 341 15.59 13.00 12.75
N GLU A 342 15.88 13.75 11.69
CA GLU A 342 14.97 13.87 10.53
C GLU A 342 14.75 12.51 9.84
N ALA A 343 15.79 11.68 9.76
CA ALA A 343 15.69 10.32 9.23
C ALA A 343 14.75 9.45 10.09
N GLY A 344 14.87 9.55 11.41
CA GLY A 344 13.99 8.86 12.36
C GLY A 344 12.53 9.29 12.23
N GLU A 345 12.27 10.59 12.11
CA GLU A 345 10.92 11.12 11.87
C GLU A 345 10.32 10.59 10.56
N LYS A 346 11.09 10.60 9.45
CA LYS A 346 10.66 10.04 8.17
C LYS A 346 10.29 8.55 8.32
N LEU A 347 11.16 7.76 8.95
CA LEU A 347 10.86 6.34 9.22
C LEU A 347 9.59 6.16 10.06
N PHE A 348 9.35 7.02 11.04
CA PHE A 348 8.13 6.97 11.86
C PHE A 348 6.88 7.29 11.02
N ARG A 349 6.91 8.36 10.24
CA ARG A 349 5.85 8.75 9.30
C ARG A 349 5.52 7.62 8.32
N TRP A 350 6.54 7.02 7.73
CA TRP A 350 6.38 5.92 6.77
C TRP A 350 5.80 4.67 7.45
N LEU A 351 6.44 4.17 8.50
CA LEU A 351 6.13 2.83 9.05
C LEU A 351 4.95 2.82 10.04
N ARG A 352 4.72 3.91 10.78
CA ARG A 352 3.68 4.02 11.82
C ARG A 352 2.49 4.87 11.40
N LEU A 353 2.73 5.90 10.62
CA LEU A 353 1.64 6.75 10.12
C LEU A 353 1.25 6.42 8.69
N ASN A 354 1.91 5.44 8.06
CA ASN A 354 1.58 4.96 6.72
C ASN A 354 1.51 6.11 5.70
N GLN A 355 2.47 7.02 5.79
CA GLN A 355 2.60 8.17 4.89
C GLN A 355 3.49 7.80 3.71
N TRP A 356 3.04 8.13 2.50
CA TRP A 356 3.86 8.03 1.28
C TRP A 356 4.92 9.13 1.29
N ILE A 357 6.18 8.74 1.53
CA ILE A 357 7.30 9.68 1.62
C ILE A 357 8.55 9.08 0.98
N SER A 358 9.46 9.96 0.55
CA SER A 358 10.83 9.59 0.20
C SER A 358 11.69 9.48 1.46
N VAL A 359 12.21 8.29 1.77
CA VAL A 359 13.16 8.11 2.89
C VAL A 359 14.61 8.36 2.49
N LYS A 360 14.92 8.35 1.19
CA LYS A 360 16.29 8.60 0.67
C LYS A 360 16.66 10.08 0.60
N ALA A 361 15.67 10.98 0.66
CA ALA A 361 15.89 12.42 0.65
C ALA A 361 16.29 12.99 2.04
N VAL A 362 17.15 12.31 2.79
CA VAL A 362 17.84 12.98 3.91
C VAL A 362 18.99 13.75 3.26
N SER A 363 18.80 15.05 3.08
CA SER A 363 19.91 15.92 2.71
C SER A 363 21.02 15.74 3.76
N TRP A 364 22.28 15.68 3.31
CA TRP A 364 23.45 15.51 4.21
C TRP A 364 23.50 16.56 5.34
N ILE A 365 22.82 17.69 5.12
CA ILE A 365 22.53 18.71 6.12
C ILE A 365 21.02 18.73 6.37
N SER A 366 20.59 18.74 7.63
CA SER A 366 19.19 18.94 8.00
C SER A 366 18.68 20.27 7.41
N LEU A 367 17.51 20.28 6.77
CA LEU A 367 16.94 21.50 6.18
C LEU A 367 16.74 22.60 7.24
N THR A 368 16.36 22.22 8.45
CA THR A 368 16.26 23.14 9.60
C THR A 368 17.61 23.72 10.00
N LEU A 369 18.70 22.95 9.86
CA LEU A 369 20.06 23.43 10.10
C LEU A 369 20.52 24.34 8.97
N TYR A 370 20.25 23.95 7.72
CA TYR A 370 20.51 24.74 6.51
C TYR A 370 19.82 26.10 6.56
N ASP A 371 18.53 26.14 6.87
CA ASP A 371 17.76 27.38 6.97
C ASP A 371 18.23 28.27 8.12
N LYS A 372 18.76 27.68 9.20
CA LYS A 372 19.39 28.42 10.31
C LYS A 372 20.78 28.95 9.98
N THR A 373 21.50 28.32 9.07
CA THR A 373 22.84 28.73 8.63
C THR A 373 22.83 29.48 7.29
N GLN A 374 21.66 29.70 6.69
CA GLN A 374 21.51 30.50 5.49
C GLN A 374 21.93 31.96 5.76
N TRP A 375 22.87 32.44 4.95
CA TRP A 375 23.15 33.88 4.86
C TRP A 375 22.32 34.49 3.73
N GLY A 376 21.22 35.14 4.09
CA GLY A 376 20.36 35.90 3.18
C GLY A 376 18.87 35.65 3.42
N PRO A 377 17.99 36.40 2.75
CA PRO A 377 16.54 36.26 2.92
C PRO A 377 16.00 34.97 2.30
N SER A 378 15.11 34.27 3.03
CA SER A 378 14.53 32.98 2.64
C SER A 378 13.31 33.12 1.71
N LYS A 379 12.65 34.28 1.65
CA LYS A 379 11.49 34.54 0.77
C LYS A 379 11.90 34.76 -0.70
N ARG A 380 11.16 34.20 -1.65
CA ARG A 380 11.49 34.20 -3.10
C ARG A 380 11.62 35.62 -3.68
N ALA A 381 10.76 36.55 -3.27
CA ALA A 381 10.76 37.94 -3.77
C ALA A 381 12.01 38.72 -3.34
N GLU A 382 12.50 38.47 -2.11
CA GLU A 382 13.67 39.13 -1.53
C GLU A 382 14.99 38.52 -2.02
N ARG A 383 14.96 37.26 -2.48
CA ARG A 383 16.11 36.57 -3.09
C ARG A 383 16.60 37.27 -4.37
N THR A 384 15.70 37.75 -5.22
CA THR A 384 16.09 38.36 -6.51
C THR A 384 16.93 39.61 -6.32
N ALA A 385 16.55 40.47 -5.37
CA ALA A 385 17.31 41.68 -5.02
C ALA A 385 18.65 41.36 -4.32
N TRP A 386 18.69 40.28 -3.53
CA TRP A 386 19.91 39.81 -2.88
C TRP A 386 20.92 39.23 -3.87
N LEU A 387 20.46 38.47 -4.88
CA LEU A 387 21.31 37.86 -5.90
C LEU A 387 22.08 38.90 -6.73
N GLU A 388 21.49 40.08 -6.99
CA GLU A 388 22.19 41.18 -7.66
C GLU A 388 23.42 41.67 -6.87
N GLN A 389 23.40 41.58 -5.54
CA GLN A 389 24.55 41.96 -4.69
C GLN A 389 25.69 40.93 -4.71
N LEU A 390 25.43 39.74 -5.27
CA LEU A 390 26.41 38.66 -5.40
C LEU A 390 27.06 38.64 -6.79
N LYS A 391 26.55 39.43 -7.73
CA LYS A 391 27.06 39.54 -9.09
C LYS A 391 28.51 40.05 -9.08
N GLY A 392 29.39 39.37 -9.80
CA GLY A 392 30.82 39.72 -9.88
C GLY A 392 31.66 39.30 -8.66
N LYS A 393 31.06 38.68 -7.62
CA LYS A 393 31.84 38.11 -6.52
C LYS A 393 32.44 36.75 -6.91
N LEU A 394 33.61 36.47 -6.37
CA LEU A 394 34.32 35.21 -6.58
C LEU A 394 33.58 34.08 -5.85
N CYS A 395 33.21 33.04 -6.58
CA CYS A 395 32.53 31.87 -6.04
C CYS A 395 33.27 30.57 -6.37
N TYR A 396 33.14 29.58 -5.50
CA TYR A 396 33.66 28.24 -5.67
C TYR A 396 32.50 27.25 -5.82
N GLY A 397 32.48 26.50 -6.91
CA GLY A 397 31.47 25.46 -7.15
C GLY A 397 31.93 24.12 -6.58
N GLY A 398 31.10 23.50 -5.74
CA GLY A 398 31.21 22.09 -5.36
C GLY A 398 30.28 21.26 -6.24
N VAL A 399 30.80 20.17 -6.82
CA VAL A 399 30.04 19.22 -7.64
C VAL A 399 30.10 17.86 -6.97
N ASP A 400 28.94 17.26 -6.71
CA ASP A 400 28.84 15.87 -6.23
C ASP A 400 28.74 14.91 -7.42
N LEU A 401 29.61 13.89 -7.43
CA LEU A 401 29.67 12.89 -8.49
C LEU A 401 29.13 11.55 -7.96
N SER A 402 27.87 11.28 -8.25
CA SER A 402 27.20 10.01 -7.94
C SER A 402 27.56 8.92 -8.96
N THR A 403 27.84 7.70 -8.48
CA THR A 403 28.25 6.56 -9.30
C THR A 403 27.11 5.82 -10.01
N ARG A 404 25.84 6.22 -9.85
CA ARG A 404 24.71 5.44 -10.40
C ARG A 404 23.74 6.11 -11.37
N LEU A 405 23.92 7.38 -11.73
CA LEU A 405 23.14 8.00 -12.81
C LEU A 405 24.05 9.00 -13.54
N LYS A 406 24.06 8.97 -14.87
CA LYS A 406 24.62 10.07 -15.68
C LYS A 406 23.75 11.31 -15.46
N GLY A 407 24.01 12.05 -14.39
CA GLY A 407 23.33 13.29 -14.04
C GLY A 407 24.05 13.99 -12.89
N LEU A 408 24.45 15.24 -13.12
CA LEU A 408 25.05 16.11 -12.12
C LEU A 408 24.07 16.29 -10.94
N GLY A 409 24.41 15.77 -9.77
CA GLY A 409 23.70 16.01 -8.52
C GLY A 409 24.25 17.26 -7.85
N ALA A 410 23.43 18.31 -7.74
CA ALA A 410 23.61 19.54 -6.96
C ALA A 410 24.97 20.30 -7.08
N ALA A 411 24.88 21.57 -7.52
CA ALA A 411 25.98 22.52 -7.43
C ALA A 411 25.83 23.39 -6.17
N ALA A 412 26.79 23.33 -5.25
CA ALA A 412 26.88 24.27 -4.12
C ALA A 412 27.85 25.40 -4.46
N LEU A 413 27.48 26.67 -4.18
CA LEU A 413 28.27 27.84 -4.56
C LEU A 413 28.79 28.56 -3.29
N HIS A 414 30.08 28.42 -2.95
CA HIS A 414 30.67 29.11 -1.80
C HIS A 414 31.22 30.49 -2.19
N LEU A 415 30.88 31.54 -1.45
CA LEU A 415 31.45 32.88 -1.60
C LEU A 415 32.56 33.09 -0.55
N ALA A 416 33.79 33.29 -0.98
CA ALA A 416 34.90 33.54 -0.05
C ALA A 416 34.92 35.01 0.39
N SER A 417 34.75 35.26 1.69
CA SER A 417 35.15 36.52 2.33
C SER A 417 36.66 36.45 2.59
N ARG A 418 37.45 37.38 2.01
CA ARG A 418 38.88 37.50 2.31
C ARG A 418 39.08 37.75 3.82
N ARG A 419 39.53 36.72 4.55
CA ARG A 419 40.41 36.89 5.71
C ARG A 419 41.67 36.07 5.47
N HIS A 420 42.81 36.71 5.67
CA HIS A 420 44.14 36.13 5.47
C HIS A 420 44.36 34.84 6.27
N GLY A 421 45.01 33.87 5.62
CA GLY A 421 45.82 32.85 6.31
C GLY A 421 45.50 31.39 5.95
N GLY A 422 46.35 30.79 5.10
CA GLY A 422 46.79 29.40 5.27
C GLY A 422 45.98 28.26 4.60
N GLY A 423 46.46 27.84 3.42
CA GLY A 423 46.66 26.41 3.07
C GLY A 423 45.46 25.52 2.76
N GLY A 424 45.28 25.17 1.46
CA GLY A 424 44.58 23.94 1.07
C GLY A 424 43.98 23.94 -0.35
N GLY A 425 44.45 23.01 -1.21
CA GLY A 425 43.75 22.37 -2.33
C GLY A 425 43.07 23.24 -3.42
N ALA A 426 43.63 23.24 -4.62
CA ALA A 426 43.15 24.04 -5.76
C ALA A 426 41.74 23.66 -6.28
N ALA A 427 40.84 24.64 -6.31
CA ALA A 427 39.68 24.72 -7.20
C ALA A 427 39.82 26.00 -8.05
N GLY A 428 39.59 25.90 -9.36
CA GLY A 428 39.77 27.01 -10.30
C GLY A 428 38.68 28.09 -10.17
N PRO A 429 39.01 29.38 -10.36
CA PRO A 429 38.03 30.47 -10.26
C PRO A 429 37.12 30.51 -11.50
N CYS A 430 35.80 30.61 -11.29
CA CYS A 430 34.82 30.87 -12.35
C CYS A 430 34.01 32.14 -12.04
N THR A 431 33.68 32.92 -13.07
CA THR A 431 32.80 34.08 -12.97
C THR A 431 31.35 33.69 -13.26
N LEU A 432 30.43 34.17 -12.43
CA LEU A 432 28.99 33.96 -12.53
C LEU A 432 28.42 34.73 -13.74
N SER A 433 28.56 34.19 -14.93
CA SER A 433 27.97 34.74 -16.16
C SER A 433 27.42 33.58 -17.01
N GLY A 434 26.20 33.10 -16.70
CA GLY A 434 25.50 32.18 -17.60
C GLY A 434 24.62 31.08 -17.00
N LEU A 435 24.20 31.15 -15.73
CA LEU A 435 23.24 30.16 -15.19
C LEU A 435 21.82 30.74 -15.24
N GLY A 436 20.90 30.00 -15.89
CA GLY A 436 19.45 30.26 -15.88
C GLY A 436 18.84 30.12 -14.47
N PRO A 437 17.51 30.27 -14.30
CA PRO A 437 16.86 30.43 -13.00
C PRO A 437 16.81 29.12 -12.20
N GLY A 438 17.96 28.62 -11.77
CA GLY A 438 18.14 27.56 -10.77
C GLY A 438 18.41 28.18 -9.40
N ARG A 439 18.06 27.44 -8.33
CA ARG A 439 18.33 27.86 -6.94
C ARG A 439 19.84 27.96 -6.71
N VAL A 440 20.37 29.18 -6.67
CA VAL A 440 21.73 29.46 -6.18
C VAL A 440 21.64 29.78 -4.70
N SER A 441 22.31 29.01 -3.85
CA SER A 441 22.48 29.33 -2.43
C SER A 441 23.94 29.26 -2.04
N ALA A 442 24.41 30.26 -1.30
CA ALA A 442 25.72 30.23 -0.66
C ALA A 442 25.58 29.76 0.79
N ALA A 443 26.29 28.68 1.14
CA ALA A 443 26.59 28.33 2.52
C ALA A 443 28.00 28.85 2.86
N VAL A 444 28.33 29.01 4.13
CA VAL A 444 29.72 29.12 4.63
C VAL A 444 29.99 27.91 5.49
#